data_AF-I2CS29-F1
#
_entry.id   AF-I2CS29-F1
#
_cell.length_a   1.000
_cell.length_b   1.000
_cell.length_c   1.000
_cell.angle_alpha   90.00
_cell.angle_beta   90.00
_cell.angle_gamma   90.00
#
_symmetry.space_group_name_H-M   'P 1'
#
loop_
_entity.id
_entity.type
_entity.pdbx_description
1 polymer ?
#
loop_
_entity_poly.entity_id
_entity_poly.type
_entity_poly.pdbx_seq_one_letter_code
_entity_poly.pdbx_strand_id
1 'polypeptide(L)'
;MEVDDEELRPLKDLLDDLCASSLPITKEKISKVAECALRYVQKYKKVVHMIERYAKHYAGVRYRSAVICVIDSLCTKAHRAHKEKDVFIPRFRLRLLETLQGVTTLEGRSERALMDRIFVEWRKRGWFDVPPLATLAGEKEGKPTRGTQNPQGQEGPRKRGKKRTGSTEVLESTTPPYDPPRTSRGVPGRLTEDGMTSPQNEE
;
A
#
# COMPACT_ATOMS: atom_id res chain seq x y z
N MET A 1 -26.32 -7.82 24.91
CA MET A 1 -27.04 -8.75 24.02
C MET A 1 -26.65 -8.36 22.61
N GLU A 2 -25.65 -9.05 22.06
CA GLU A 2 -25.25 -8.77 20.68
C GLU A 2 -26.28 -9.45 19.81
N VAL A 3 -27.01 -8.66 19.05
CA VAL A 3 -27.90 -9.18 18.03
C VAL A 3 -26.96 -9.73 16.97
N ASP A 4 -26.70 -11.04 17.03
CA ASP A 4 -26.08 -11.74 15.92
C ASP A 4 -26.92 -11.44 14.69
N ASP A 5 -26.36 -10.63 13.79
CA ASP A 5 -26.96 -10.36 12.50
C ASP A 5 -26.89 -11.67 11.72
N GLU A 6 -27.95 -12.48 11.88
CA GLU A 6 -28.09 -13.82 11.32
C GLU A 6 -27.79 -13.89 9.81
N GLU A 7 -28.03 -12.76 9.14
CA GLU A 7 -27.79 -12.57 7.71
C GLU A 7 -26.31 -12.39 7.35
N LEU A 8 -25.47 -11.96 8.30
CA LEU A 8 -24.02 -11.84 8.17
C LEU A 8 -23.28 -13.07 8.72
N ARG A 9 -23.98 -14.13 9.15
CA ARG A 9 -23.35 -15.41 9.51
C ARG A 9 -22.29 -15.88 8.52
N PRO A 10 -22.53 -15.87 7.18
CA PRO A 10 -21.51 -16.34 6.23
C PRO A 10 -20.22 -15.50 6.24
N LEU A 11 -20.31 -14.21 6.59
CA LEU A 11 -19.13 -13.37 6.75
C LEU A 11 -18.42 -13.68 8.07
N LYS A 12 -19.19 -13.85 9.15
CA LYS A 12 -18.69 -14.20 10.48
C LYS A 12 -17.94 -15.53 10.44
N ASP A 13 -18.52 -16.57 9.84
CA ASP A 13 -17.91 -17.90 9.74
C ASP A 13 -16.58 -17.84 8.98
N LEU A 14 -16.51 -17.06 7.89
CA LEU A 14 -15.25 -16.88 7.15
C LEU A 14 -14.19 -16.10 7.95
N LEU A 15 -14.60 -15.14 8.80
CA LEU A 15 -13.68 -14.43 9.69
C LEU A 15 -13.19 -15.34 10.82
N ASP A 16 -14.05 -16.19 11.37
CA ASP A 16 -13.69 -17.20 12.35
C ASP A 16 -12.71 -18.22 11.75
N ASP A 17 -13.00 -18.75 10.56
CA ASP A 17 -12.12 -19.64 9.81
C ASP A 17 -10.76 -19.00 9.51
N LEU A 18 -10.76 -17.70 9.15
CA LEU A 18 -9.52 -16.94 8.93
C LEU A 18 -8.67 -16.90 10.20
N CYS A 19 -9.30 -16.70 11.37
CA CYS A 19 -8.63 -16.61 12.66
C CYS A 19 -8.28 -17.97 13.29
N ALA A 20 -8.91 -19.06 12.83
CA ALA A 20 -8.60 -20.43 13.24
C ALA A 20 -7.54 -21.12 12.37
N SER A 21 -7.21 -20.51 11.22
CA SER A 21 -6.29 -21.10 10.24
C SER A 21 -4.84 -21.17 10.72
N SER A 22 -4.12 -22.20 10.28
CA SER A 22 -2.67 -22.26 10.41
C SER A 22 -2.00 -21.16 9.57
N LEU A 23 -0.91 -20.61 10.09
CA LEU A 23 -0.11 -19.62 9.38
C LEU A 23 0.87 -20.31 8.42
N PRO A 24 1.18 -19.70 7.26
CA PRO A 24 0.76 -18.37 6.80
C PRO A 24 -0.65 -18.35 6.19
N ILE A 25 -1.41 -17.28 6.45
CA ILE A 25 -2.73 -17.08 5.82
C ILE A 25 -2.56 -16.86 4.32
N THR A 26 -3.31 -17.63 3.52
CA THR A 26 -3.26 -17.53 2.06
C THR A 26 -4.01 -16.28 1.57
N LYS A 27 -3.54 -15.71 0.46
CA LYS A 27 -4.23 -14.60 -0.21
C LYS A 27 -5.65 -14.97 -0.63
N GLU A 28 -5.87 -16.24 -0.97
CA GLU A 28 -7.18 -16.77 -1.35
C GLU A 28 -8.19 -16.65 -0.21
N LYS A 29 -7.81 -17.02 1.03
CA LYS A 29 -8.69 -16.87 2.20
C LYS A 29 -9.08 -15.41 2.45
N ILE A 30 -8.10 -14.51 2.37
CA ILE A 30 -8.33 -13.06 2.48
C ILE A 30 -9.31 -12.57 1.39
N SER A 31 -9.08 -12.99 0.14
CA SER A 31 -9.94 -12.64 -1.00
C SER A 31 -11.37 -13.17 -0.82
N LYS A 32 -11.53 -14.41 -0.34
CA LYS A 32 -12.83 -15.04 -0.08
C LYS A 32 -13.64 -14.28 0.97
N VAL A 33 -13.01 -13.84 2.05
CA VAL A 33 -13.66 -12.99 3.07
C VAL A 33 -14.09 -11.66 2.45
N ALA A 34 -13.21 -10.99 1.71
CA ALA A 34 -13.50 -9.70 1.09
C ALA A 34 -14.63 -9.78 0.04
N GLU A 35 -14.66 -10.84 -0.77
CA GLU A 35 -15.74 -11.10 -1.72
C GLU A 35 -17.06 -11.37 -1.02
N CYS A 36 -17.04 -12.13 0.07
CA CYS A 36 -18.22 -12.34 0.90
C CYS A 36 -18.76 -11.01 1.43
N ALA A 37 -17.89 -10.18 2.02
CA ALA A 37 -18.25 -8.86 2.54
C ALA A 37 -18.85 -7.94 1.46
N LEU A 38 -18.31 -7.96 0.24
CA LEU A 38 -18.81 -7.13 -0.87
C LEU A 38 -20.24 -7.49 -1.28
N ARG A 39 -20.66 -8.75 -1.15
CA ARG A 39 -22.07 -9.16 -1.40
C ARG A 39 -23.06 -8.46 -0.46
N TYR A 40 -22.60 -8.00 0.70
CA TYR A 40 -23.41 -7.29 1.70
C TYR A 40 -23.23 -5.78 1.66
N VAL A 41 -22.88 -5.19 0.51
CA VAL A 41 -22.67 -3.74 0.35
C VAL A 41 -23.85 -2.88 0.85
N GLN A 42 -25.09 -3.36 0.70
CA GLN A 42 -26.28 -2.65 1.20
C GLN A 42 -26.29 -2.51 2.74
N LYS A 43 -25.56 -3.38 3.45
CA LYS A 43 -25.42 -3.41 4.90
C LYS A 43 -23.99 -3.03 5.33
N TYR A 44 -23.28 -2.23 4.53
CA TYR A 44 -21.87 -1.88 4.73
C TYR A 44 -21.53 -1.43 6.16
N LYS A 45 -22.42 -0.70 6.85
CA LYS A 45 -22.18 -0.27 8.24
C LYS A 45 -21.97 -1.45 9.19
N LYS A 46 -22.78 -2.50 9.06
CA LYS A 46 -22.71 -3.72 9.87
C LYS A 46 -21.49 -4.56 9.49
N VAL A 47 -21.22 -4.69 8.19
CA VAL A 47 -20.02 -5.36 7.66
C VAL A 47 -18.74 -4.72 8.21
N VAL A 48 -18.62 -3.39 8.10
CA VAL A 48 -17.47 -2.64 8.61
C VAL A 48 -17.35 -2.82 10.12
N HIS A 49 -18.45 -2.66 10.86
CA HIS A 49 -18.44 -2.83 12.30
C HIS A 49 -17.93 -4.22 12.73
N MET A 50 -18.40 -5.28 12.06
CA MET A 50 -17.93 -6.64 12.31
C MET A 50 -16.43 -6.77 12.06
N ILE A 51 -15.91 -6.32 10.91
CA ILE A 51 -14.49 -6.41 10.57
C ILE A 51 -13.61 -5.60 11.55
N GLU A 52 -14.02 -4.37 11.90
CA GLU A 52 -13.31 -3.53 12.88
C GLU A 52 -13.23 -4.23 14.24
N ARG A 53 -14.32 -4.89 14.64
CA ARG A 53 -14.38 -5.62 15.90
C ARG A 53 -13.43 -6.82 15.91
N TYR A 54 -13.32 -7.55 14.80
CA TYR A 54 -12.33 -8.62 14.66
C TYR A 54 -10.90 -8.10 14.76
N ALA A 55 -10.59 -6.97 14.12
CA ALA A 55 -9.26 -6.36 14.19
C ALA A 55 -8.88 -5.92 15.62
N LYS A 56 -9.85 -5.40 16.39
CA LYS A 56 -9.62 -4.86 17.74
C LYS A 56 -9.59 -5.93 18.84
N HIS A 57 -10.55 -6.86 18.84
CA HIS A 57 -10.85 -7.66 20.03
C HIS A 57 -10.77 -9.18 19.81
N TYR A 58 -11.16 -9.68 18.63
CA TYR A 58 -11.28 -11.12 18.43
C TYR A 58 -10.07 -11.79 17.80
N ALA A 59 -9.35 -11.08 16.94
CA ALA A 59 -8.12 -11.61 16.38
C ALA A 59 -7.05 -11.64 17.47
N GLY A 60 -6.54 -12.85 17.75
CA GLY A 60 -5.26 -12.98 18.44
C GLY A 60 -4.20 -12.15 17.71
N VAL A 61 -3.20 -11.64 18.44
CA VAL A 61 -2.18 -10.70 17.89
C VAL A 61 -1.62 -11.17 16.55
N ARG A 62 -1.42 -12.48 16.40
CA ARG A 62 -0.93 -13.16 15.19
C ARG A 62 -1.83 -13.01 13.95
N TYR A 63 -3.13 -12.78 14.12
CA TYR A 63 -4.13 -12.70 13.05
C TYR A 63 -4.58 -11.28 12.73
N ARG A 64 -4.20 -10.29 13.54
CA ARG A 64 -4.59 -8.88 13.32
C ARG A 64 -4.14 -8.36 11.96
N SER A 65 -2.92 -8.71 11.53
CA SER A 65 -2.41 -8.39 10.19
C SER A 65 -3.28 -8.98 9.07
N ALA A 66 -3.82 -10.20 9.26
CA ALA A 66 -4.70 -10.83 8.29
C ALA A 66 -6.03 -10.09 8.16
N VAL A 67 -6.62 -9.63 9.27
CA VAL A 67 -7.85 -8.82 9.24
C VAL A 67 -7.61 -7.46 8.56
N ILE A 68 -6.45 -6.82 8.78
CA ILE A 68 -6.09 -5.60 8.04
C ILE A 68 -5.95 -5.86 6.54
N CYS A 69 -5.38 -7.01 6.14
CA CYS A 69 -5.35 -7.42 4.74
C CYS A 69 -6.76 -7.65 4.15
N VAL A 70 -7.73 -8.10 4.95
CA VAL A 70 -9.14 -8.17 4.53
C VAL A 70 -9.70 -6.78 4.24
N ILE A 71 -9.43 -5.79 5.11
CA ILE A 71 -9.84 -4.40 4.88
C ILE A 71 -9.24 -3.86 3.57
N ASP A 72 -7.95 -4.08 3.33
CA ASP A 72 -7.27 -3.67 2.09
C ASP A 72 -7.91 -4.32 0.84
N SER A 73 -8.11 -5.63 0.89
CA SER A 73 -8.71 -6.39 -0.22
C SER A 73 -10.14 -5.95 -0.48
N LEU A 74 -10.94 -5.74 0.57
CA LEU A 74 -12.32 -5.26 0.46
C LEU A 74 -12.37 -3.86 -0.15
N CYS A 75 -11.57 -2.91 0.34
CA CYS A 75 -11.53 -1.55 -0.21
C CYS A 75 -11.09 -1.56 -1.67
N THR A 76 -10.11 -2.37 -2.04
CA THR A 76 -9.68 -2.50 -3.44
C THR A 76 -10.77 -3.06 -4.33
N LYS A 77 -11.46 -4.12 -3.91
CA LYS A 77 -12.55 -4.72 -4.68
C LYS A 77 -13.75 -3.78 -4.78
N ALA A 78 -14.15 -3.16 -3.66
CA ALA A 78 -15.25 -2.20 -3.62
C ALA A 78 -14.98 -0.99 -4.49
N HIS A 79 -13.78 -0.41 -4.42
CA HIS A 79 -13.44 0.77 -5.22
C HIS A 79 -13.37 0.42 -6.71
N ARG A 80 -12.86 -0.77 -7.06
CA ARG A 80 -12.90 -1.26 -8.45
C ARG A 80 -14.33 -1.44 -8.95
N ALA A 81 -15.24 -1.95 -8.12
CA ALA A 81 -16.62 -2.22 -8.49
C ALA A 81 -17.51 -0.97 -8.52
N HIS A 82 -17.29 -0.02 -7.61
CA HIS A 82 -18.21 1.10 -7.36
C HIS A 82 -17.60 2.48 -7.61
N LYS A 83 -16.27 2.59 -7.74
CA LYS A 83 -15.52 3.83 -7.95
C LYS A 83 -15.90 4.92 -6.94
N GLU A 84 -16.53 5.99 -7.40
CA GLU A 84 -16.98 7.12 -6.58
C GLU A 84 -18.14 6.75 -5.65
N LYS A 85 -18.87 5.66 -5.93
CA LYS A 85 -19.97 5.15 -5.10
C LYS A 85 -19.49 4.17 -4.02
N ASP A 86 -18.18 4.05 -3.80
CA ASP A 86 -17.63 3.22 -2.73
C ASP A 86 -18.08 3.73 -1.35
N VAL A 87 -18.73 2.86 -0.60
CA VAL A 87 -19.23 3.14 0.76
C VAL A 87 -18.30 2.63 1.86
N PHE A 88 -17.35 1.75 1.55
CA PHE A 88 -16.48 1.09 2.52
C PHE A 88 -15.31 1.98 2.92
N ILE A 89 -14.58 2.57 1.97
CA ILE A 89 -13.45 3.47 2.25
C ILE A 89 -13.87 4.64 3.15
N PRO A 90 -14.90 5.45 2.82
CA PRO A 90 -15.32 6.55 3.69
C PRO A 90 -15.83 6.05 5.04
N ARG A 91 -16.36 4.82 5.12
CA ARG A 91 -16.86 4.24 6.38
C ARG A 91 -15.74 3.81 7.30
N PHE A 92 -14.74 3.07 6.81
CA PHE A 92 -13.57 2.66 7.59
C PHE A 92 -12.78 3.88 8.08
N ARG A 93 -12.71 4.95 7.28
CA ARG A 93 -11.98 6.17 7.64
C ARG A 93 -12.42 6.76 8.98
N LEU A 94 -13.68 6.58 9.38
CA LEU A 94 -14.23 7.13 10.63
C LEU A 94 -13.55 6.58 11.88
N ARG A 95 -13.05 5.34 11.86
CA ARG A 95 -12.46 4.67 13.03
C ARG A 95 -11.17 3.93 12.71
N LEU A 96 -10.55 4.22 11.56
CA LEU A 96 -9.40 3.45 11.09
C LEU A 96 -8.24 3.46 12.08
N LEU A 97 -7.89 4.62 12.64
CA LEU A 97 -6.79 4.73 13.60
C LEU A 97 -7.04 3.91 14.88
N GLU A 98 -8.29 3.83 15.33
CA GLU A 98 -8.67 2.96 16.45
C GLU A 98 -8.57 1.48 16.05
N THR A 99 -9.01 1.14 14.83
CA THR A 99 -8.97 -0.23 14.30
C THR A 99 -7.52 -0.73 14.16
N LEU A 100 -6.59 0.17 13.83
CA LEU A 100 -5.17 -0.15 13.67
C LEU A 100 -4.40 -0.23 15.00
N GLN A 101 -4.99 0.15 16.14
CA GLN A 101 -4.33 0.01 17.44
C GLN A 101 -3.87 -1.42 17.71
N GLY A 102 -4.66 -2.40 17.27
CA GLY A 102 -4.32 -3.81 17.43
C GLY A 102 -3.01 -4.22 16.73
N VAL A 103 -2.63 -3.59 15.62
CA VAL A 103 -1.40 -3.97 14.90
C VAL A 103 -0.13 -3.30 15.43
N THR A 104 -0.25 -2.34 16.34
CA THR A 104 0.90 -1.67 16.97
C THR A 104 1.72 -2.63 17.85
N THR A 105 1.10 -3.68 18.38
CA THR A 105 1.74 -4.68 19.24
C THR A 105 2.30 -5.87 18.47
N LEU A 106 2.40 -5.80 17.13
CA LEU A 106 2.99 -6.86 16.33
C LEU A 106 4.51 -6.89 16.54
N GLU A 107 5.05 -8.03 16.95
CA GLU A 107 6.50 -8.22 17.13
C GLU A 107 7.20 -8.76 15.86
N GLY A 108 6.43 -9.42 14.97
CA GLY A 108 6.95 -10.07 13.77
C GLY A 108 7.44 -9.06 12.72
N ARG A 109 8.74 -9.08 12.40
CA ARG A 109 9.36 -8.16 11.43
C ARG A 109 8.65 -8.18 10.07
N SER A 110 8.31 -9.36 9.57
CA SER A 110 7.66 -9.53 8.26
C SER A 110 6.24 -8.96 8.25
N GLU A 111 5.48 -9.21 9.31
CA GLU A 111 4.12 -8.69 9.49
C GLU A 111 4.12 -7.17 9.63
N ARG A 112 5.05 -6.60 10.41
CA ARG A 112 5.19 -5.14 10.52
C ARG A 112 5.51 -4.49 9.17
N ALA A 113 6.48 -5.04 8.43
CA ALA A 113 6.83 -4.54 7.11
C ALA A 113 5.67 -4.65 6.11
N LEU A 114 4.83 -5.69 6.22
CA LEU A 114 3.61 -5.81 5.42
C LEU A 114 2.61 -4.70 5.74
N MET A 115 2.39 -4.39 7.02
CA MET A 115 1.49 -3.30 7.43
C MET A 115 1.98 -1.95 6.89
N ASP A 116 3.28 -1.65 7.01
CA ASP A 116 3.85 -0.41 6.48
C ASP A 116 3.63 -0.30 4.95
N ARG A 117 3.80 -1.40 4.20
CA ARG A 117 3.53 -1.42 2.75
C ARG A 117 2.08 -1.10 2.43
N ILE A 118 1.14 -1.70 3.17
CA ILE A 118 -0.30 -1.43 3.01
C ILE A 118 -0.60 0.03 3.32
N PHE A 119 -0.06 0.58 4.41
CA PHE A 119 -0.30 1.97 4.79
C PHE A 119 0.27 2.95 3.76
N VAL A 120 1.45 2.69 3.21
CA VAL A 120 2.02 3.47 2.10
C VAL A 120 1.09 3.47 0.90
N GLU A 121 0.56 2.30 0.51
CA GLU A 121 -0.31 2.17 -0.64
C GLU A 121 -1.66 2.91 -0.43
N TRP A 122 -2.23 2.82 0.77
CA TRP A 122 -3.43 3.57 1.12
C TRP A 122 -3.26 5.07 1.02
N ARG A 123 -2.10 5.60 1.47
CA ARG A 123 -1.76 7.02 1.33
C ARG A 123 -1.59 7.42 -0.13
N LYS A 124 -0.86 6.62 -0.92
CA LYS A 124 -0.67 6.87 -2.37
C LYS A 124 -1.99 6.95 -3.13
N ARG A 125 -2.97 6.13 -2.75
CA ARG A 125 -4.32 6.11 -3.34
C ARG A 125 -5.26 7.19 -2.77
N GLY A 126 -4.84 7.92 -1.73
CA GLY A 126 -5.69 8.89 -1.03
C GLY A 126 -6.86 8.25 -0.27
N TRP A 127 -6.79 6.95 0.01
CA TRP A 127 -7.87 6.24 0.72
C TRP A 127 -7.84 6.55 2.21
N PHE A 128 -6.65 6.49 2.81
CA PHE A 128 -6.46 6.69 4.23
C PHE A 128 -5.15 7.41 4.52
N ASP A 129 -5.19 8.36 5.44
CA ASP A 129 -4.01 9.06 5.95
C ASP A 129 -3.56 8.42 7.27
N VAL A 130 -2.86 7.30 7.15
CA VAL A 130 -2.34 6.52 8.29
C VAL A 130 -0.85 6.77 8.39
N PRO A 131 -0.26 7.05 9.55
CA PRO A 131 1.19 7.17 9.68
C PRO A 131 1.90 5.80 9.54
N PRO A 132 3.24 5.76 9.42
CA PRO A 132 4.00 4.51 9.54
C PRO A 132 3.69 3.77 10.85
N LEU A 133 3.80 2.44 10.85
CA LEU A 133 3.43 1.61 12.01
C LEU A 133 4.24 1.96 13.26
N ALA A 134 5.54 2.28 13.11
CA ALA A 134 6.40 2.70 14.22
C ALA A 134 5.87 3.99 14.88
N THR A 135 5.50 4.98 14.08
CA THR A 135 4.88 6.22 14.56
C THR A 135 3.55 5.96 15.25
N LEU A 136 2.71 5.09 14.69
CA LEU A 136 1.43 4.70 15.30
C LEU A 136 1.62 3.98 16.65
N ALA A 137 2.68 3.19 16.77
CA ALA A 137 3.05 2.49 18.00
C ALA A 137 3.73 3.41 19.05
N GLY A 138 4.00 4.67 18.73
CA GLY A 138 4.73 5.59 19.62
C GLY A 138 6.21 5.24 19.78
N GLU A 139 6.76 4.42 18.89
CA GLU A 139 8.20 4.16 18.85
C GLU A 139 8.90 5.45 18.41
N LYS A 140 9.77 6.00 19.25
CA LYS A 140 10.61 7.12 18.85
C LYS A 140 11.53 6.63 17.74
N GLU A 141 11.51 7.31 16.58
CA GLU A 141 12.48 7.04 15.53
C GLU A 141 13.88 7.08 16.16
N GLY A 142 14.50 5.91 16.26
CA GLY A 142 15.92 5.80 16.53
C GLY A 142 16.63 6.49 15.39
N LYS A 143 17.08 7.71 15.64
CA LYS A 143 17.95 8.50 14.76
C LYS A 143 18.95 7.55 14.07
N PRO A 144 19.07 7.58 12.73
CA PRO A 144 20.06 6.73 12.07
C PRO A 144 21.44 7.15 12.58
N THR A 145 22.11 6.25 13.29
CA THR A 145 23.49 6.41 13.74
C THR A 145 24.37 6.39 12.49
N ARG A 146 24.49 7.54 11.83
CA ARG A 146 25.51 7.78 10.81
C ARG A 146 26.85 7.74 11.53
N GLY A 147 27.74 6.89 11.02
CA GLY A 147 28.96 6.43 11.68
C GLY A 147 29.86 7.50 12.30
N THR A 148 30.52 7.06 13.36
CA THR A 148 31.77 7.52 13.97
C THR A 148 32.49 8.64 13.22
N GLN A 149 32.48 9.84 13.79
CA GLN A 149 33.51 10.86 13.55
C GLN A 149 34.53 10.76 14.70
N ASN A 150 35.80 10.53 14.35
CA ASN A 150 36.96 10.71 15.25
C ASN A 150 37.16 12.20 15.56
N PRO A 151 37.52 12.61 16.80
CA PRO A 151 37.96 13.96 17.10
C PRO A 151 39.48 14.03 17.36
N GLN A 152 40.21 14.74 16.51
CA GLN A 152 41.59 15.19 16.77
C GLN A 152 41.92 16.26 15.72
N GLY A 153 42.32 17.51 15.96
CA GLY A 153 42.57 18.35 17.14
C GLY A 153 43.20 19.67 16.63
N GLN A 154 43.01 20.79 17.35
CA GLN A 154 43.85 22.03 17.42
C GLN A 154 44.24 22.79 16.11
N GLU A 155 44.51 24.09 16.04
CA GLU A 155 44.27 25.36 16.75
C GLU A 155 44.87 26.44 15.81
N GLY A 156 44.39 27.69 15.79
CA GLY A 156 45.10 28.77 15.06
C GLY A 156 44.27 30.01 14.72
N PRO A 157 44.63 31.25 15.17
CA PRO A 157 43.68 32.36 15.25
C PRO A 157 43.97 33.56 14.31
N ARG A 158 42.94 34.42 14.15
CA ARG A 158 42.95 35.82 13.65
C ARG A 158 43.12 35.95 12.12
N LYS A 159 42.31 36.74 11.40
CA LYS A 159 42.24 38.21 11.48
C LYS A 159 40.89 38.78 11.02
N ARG A 160 40.58 39.91 11.65
CA ARG A 160 39.51 40.88 11.38
C ARG A 160 39.82 41.66 10.09
N GLY A 161 38.84 41.80 9.21
CA GLY A 161 38.89 42.67 8.02
C GLY A 161 37.48 43.07 7.62
N LYS A 162 37.28 44.34 7.28
CA LYS A 162 36.02 45.08 7.31
C LYS A 162 35.74 45.69 5.93
N LYS A 163 34.45 45.98 5.64
CA LYS A 163 33.88 46.80 4.53
C LYS A 163 33.84 46.06 3.17
N ARG A 164 32.90 46.30 2.25
CA ARG A 164 31.73 47.20 2.07
C ARG A 164 31.08 46.76 0.73
N THR A 165 29.79 47.09 0.53
CA THR A 165 29.13 47.49 -0.75
C THR A 165 29.36 46.58 -1.97
N GLY A 166 28.36 45.93 -2.54
CA GLY A 166 27.15 46.50 -3.13
C GLY A 166 27.01 45.98 -4.56
N SER A 167 25.80 46.12 -5.12
CA SER A 167 25.41 45.89 -6.52
C SER A 167 24.86 44.51 -6.91
N THR A 168 23.55 44.56 -7.11
CA THR A 168 22.70 43.84 -8.07
C THR A 168 23.27 43.85 -9.50
N GLU A 169 23.31 42.69 -10.17
CA GLU A 169 23.10 42.48 -11.62
C GLU A 169 22.56 41.04 -11.79
N VAL A 170 21.26 40.84 -12.07
CA VAL A 170 20.59 40.58 -13.38
C VAL A 170 21.34 39.67 -14.37
N LEU A 171 20.59 38.67 -14.87
CA LEU A 171 20.72 37.95 -16.15
C LEU A 171 21.74 36.80 -16.22
N GLU A 172 21.29 35.55 -16.35
CA GLU A 172 21.01 34.93 -17.66
C GLU A 172 20.75 33.42 -17.53
N SER A 173 19.75 32.98 -18.28
CA SER A 173 19.35 31.61 -18.50
C SER A 173 20.43 30.82 -19.26
N THR A 174 20.71 29.58 -18.85
CA THR A 174 21.17 28.53 -19.77
C THR A 174 20.87 27.16 -19.19
N THR A 175 19.80 26.55 -19.70
CA THR A 175 19.60 25.10 -19.70
C THR A 175 20.40 24.52 -20.87
N PRO A 176 21.22 23.48 -20.68
CA PRO A 176 21.84 22.79 -21.81
C PRO A 176 20.80 21.95 -22.58
N PRO A 177 20.86 21.94 -23.93
CA PRO A 177 19.89 21.28 -24.79
C PRO A 177 20.09 19.75 -24.82
N TYR A 178 19.00 18.99 -24.71
CA TYR A 178 18.98 17.54 -24.91
C TYR A 178 18.83 17.23 -26.41
N ASP A 179 19.75 16.45 -26.95
CA ASP A 179 19.86 16.05 -28.36
C ASP A 179 19.36 14.61 -28.54
N PRO A 180 18.28 14.33 -29.30
CA PRO A 180 17.81 12.98 -29.56
C PRO A 180 18.45 12.38 -30.83
N PRO A 181 18.94 11.12 -30.80
CA PRO A 181 19.45 10.48 -32.01
C PRO A 181 18.32 10.01 -32.95
N ARG A 182 18.25 10.64 -34.13
CA ARG A 182 17.77 10.09 -35.43
C ARG A 182 19.02 9.63 -36.19
N THR A 183 19.10 8.60 -37.04
CA THR A 183 18.20 7.79 -37.88
C THR A 183 19.06 6.70 -38.55
N SER A 184 18.48 5.55 -38.93
CA SER A 184 18.73 4.82 -40.20
C SER A 184 17.91 3.53 -40.12
N ARG A 185 16.81 3.27 -40.84
CA ARG A 185 16.46 3.35 -42.27
C ARG A 185 17.33 2.44 -43.16
N GLY A 186 16.96 1.14 -43.19
CA GLY A 186 17.32 0.18 -44.23
C GLY A 186 16.12 -0.69 -44.60
N VAL A 187 15.76 -0.69 -45.88
CA VAL A 187 14.87 -1.61 -46.62
C VAL A 187 15.60 -1.89 -47.94
N PRO A 188 15.21 -2.82 -48.85
CA PRO A 188 14.34 -4.00 -48.75
C PRO A 188 14.95 -5.28 -49.39
N GLY A 189 14.25 -6.41 -49.32
CA GLY A 189 14.41 -7.52 -50.28
C GLY A 189 13.68 -8.79 -49.83
N ARG A 190 13.16 -9.68 -50.67
CA ARG A 190 12.68 -9.68 -52.06
C ARG A 190 11.89 -10.99 -52.17
N LEU A 191 10.70 -10.91 -52.75
CA LEU A 191 9.88 -11.94 -53.42
C LEU A 191 10.47 -13.37 -53.53
N THR A 192 9.70 -14.36 -53.09
CA THR A 192 9.30 -15.49 -53.94
C THR A 192 7.82 -15.79 -53.70
N GLU A 193 7.09 -15.76 -54.81
CA GLU A 193 5.74 -16.29 -54.99
C GLU A 193 5.80 -17.82 -55.13
N ASP A 194 4.63 -18.41 -55.37
CA ASP A 194 4.34 -19.78 -55.79
C ASP A 194 3.96 -20.79 -54.69
N GLY A 195 2.76 -21.33 -54.82
CA GLY A 195 2.41 -22.60 -54.18
C GLY A 195 0.95 -22.83 -53.83
N MET A 196 0.01 -22.48 -54.71
CA MET A 196 -1.39 -22.88 -54.60
C MET A 196 -1.51 -24.41 -54.78
N THR A 197 -1.96 -25.14 -53.75
CA THR A 197 -2.76 -26.37 -53.97
C THR A 197 -3.58 -26.71 -52.72
N SER A 198 -4.90 -26.70 -52.88
CA SER A 198 -5.86 -27.63 -52.25
C SER A 198 -6.45 -28.45 -53.42
N PRO A 199 -7.27 -29.50 -53.24
CA PRO A 199 -7.77 -30.17 -52.04
C PRO A 199 -7.76 -31.74 -52.13
N GLN A 200 -8.45 -32.38 -51.19
CA GLN A 200 -9.23 -33.64 -51.32
C GLN A 200 -8.59 -35.04 -51.19
N ASN A 201 -9.34 -35.87 -50.44
CA ASN A 201 -9.50 -37.33 -50.45
C ASN A 201 -8.33 -38.17 -49.91
N GLU A 202 -8.49 -39.34 -49.30
CA GLU A 202 -9.62 -40.15 -48.79
C GLU A 202 -8.94 -41.26 -47.94
N GLU A 203 -9.77 -42.00 -47.18
CA GLU A 203 -9.53 -43.22 -46.39
C GLU A 203 -9.22 -43.07 -44.89
#